data_AF-A0A2N5WUP1-F1
#
_entry.id   AF-A0A2N5WUP1-F1
#
_cell.length_a   1.000
_cell.length_b   1.000
_cell.length_c   1.000
_cell.angle_alpha   90.00
_cell.angle_beta   90.00
_cell.angle_gamma   90.00
#
_symmetry.space_group_name_H-M   'P 1'
#
loop_
_entity.id
_entity.type
_entity.pdbx_description
1 polymer ?
#
loop_
_entity_poly.entity_id
_entity_poly.type
_entity_poly.pdbx_seq_one_letter_code
_entity_poly.pdbx_strand_id
1 'polypeptide(L)' 'MSAMQGDSQENVAAANEAVREFVARRAGRSWSREDLEELDRLRRTYTQAVRAAQGMEPQPV' A
#
# COMPACT_ATOMS: atom_id res chain seq x y z
N MET A 1 13.73 -22.28 6.10
CA MET A 1 13.08 -21.47 5.06
C MET A 1 12.25 -20.36 5.73
N SER A 2 12.88 -19.29 6.24
CA SER A 2 12.18 -18.23 7.01
C SER A 2 12.36 -16.82 6.42
N ALA A 3 12.93 -16.70 5.23
CA ALA A 3 13.22 -15.40 4.60
C ALA A 3 11.97 -14.72 3.98
N MET A 4 11.05 -15.50 3.38
CA MET A 4 9.94 -14.95 2.59
C MET A 4 8.88 -14.16 3.41
N GLN A 5 8.76 -14.41 4.72
CA GLN A 5 7.83 -13.65 5.57
C GLN A 5 8.36 -12.26 5.95
N GLY A 6 9.69 -12.09 6.05
CA GLY A 6 10.33 -10.80 6.33
C GLY A 6 10.12 -9.81 5.19
N ASP A 7 10.34 -10.26 3.95
CA ASP A 7 10.15 -9.43 2.74
C ASP A 7 8.71 -8.95 2.59
N SER A 8 7.74 -9.80 2.95
CA SER A 8 6.32 -9.46 2.82
C SER A 8 5.87 -8.43 3.85
N GLN A 9 6.35 -8.51 5.10
CA GLN A 9 6.06 -7.50 6.11
C GLN A 9 6.74 -6.17 5.82
N GLU A 10 7.97 -6.19 5.31
CA GLU A 10 8.69 -4.98 4.89
C GLU A 10 7.97 -4.27 3.73
N ASN A 11 7.47 -5.02 2.75
CA ASN A 11 6.67 -4.49 1.65
C ASN A 11 5.35 -3.85 2.13
N VAL A 12 4.69 -4.42 3.13
CA VAL A 12 3.48 -3.83 3.74
C VAL A 12 3.82 -2.51 4.44
N ALA A 13 4.92 -2.48 5.20
CA ALA A 13 5.36 -1.27 5.91
C ALA A 13 5.73 -0.15 4.93
N ALA A 14 6.50 -0.46 3.87
CA ALA A 14 6.88 0.50 2.84
C ALA A 14 5.66 1.06 2.10
N ALA A 15 4.69 0.21 1.73
CA ALA A 15 3.48 0.67 1.05
C ALA A 15 2.59 1.54 1.96
N ASN A 16 2.52 1.23 3.26
CA ASN A 16 1.80 2.05 4.23
C ASN A 16 2.47 3.41 4.44
N GLU A 17 3.80 3.45 4.49
CA GLU A 17 4.55 4.71 4.64
C GLU A 17 4.35 5.62 3.42
N ALA A 18 4.34 5.07 2.20
CA ALA A 18 4.04 5.84 1.00
C ALA A 18 2.66 6.52 1.05
N VAL A 19 1.64 5.84 1.58
CA VAL A 19 0.30 6.43 1.82
C VAL A 19 0.38 7.56 2.84
N ARG A 20 1.09 7.34 3.96
CA ARG A 20 1.24 8.34 5.04
C ARG A 20 1.96 9.59 4.56
N GLU A 21 3.08 9.43 3.86
CA GLU A 21 3.83 10.53 3.28
C GLU A 21 2.99 11.34 2.30
N PHE A 22 2.23 10.66 1.43
CA PHE A 22 1.36 11.33 0.47
C PHE A 22 0.29 12.19 1.15
N VAL A 23 -0.41 11.62 2.13
CA VAL A 23 -1.43 12.34 2.91
C VAL A 23 -0.82 13.49 3.70
N ALA A 24 0.34 13.29 4.32
CA ALA A 24 1.06 14.34 5.05
C ALA A 24 1.48 15.50 4.14
N ARG A 25 2.00 15.22 2.94
CA ARG A 25 2.35 16.25 1.94
C ARG A 25 1.13 17.04 1.45
N ARG A 26 -0.06 16.44 1.45
CA ARG A 26 -1.33 17.12 1.11
C ARG A 26 -2.07 17.73 2.30
N ALA A 27 -1.57 17.58 3.52
CA ALA A 27 -2.20 18.15 4.70
C ALA A 27 -2.37 19.67 4.55
N GLY A 28 -3.60 20.17 4.80
CA GLY A 28 -3.92 21.59 4.66
C GLY A 28 -4.16 22.08 3.22
N ARG A 29 -4.20 21.19 2.23
CA ARG A 29 -4.58 21.52 0.84
C ARG A 29 -5.93 20.87 0.49
N SER A 30 -6.72 21.53 -0.36
CA SER A 30 -7.92 20.93 -0.95
C SER A 30 -7.53 19.75 -1.82
N TRP A 31 -8.25 18.64 -1.76
CA TRP A 31 -7.99 17.46 -2.58
C TRP A 31 -8.45 17.69 -4.02
N SER A 32 -7.58 17.42 -4.98
CA SER A 32 -7.93 17.39 -6.40
C SER A 32 -8.30 15.97 -6.82
N ARG A 33 -8.88 15.82 -8.01
CA ARG A 33 -9.16 14.51 -8.59
C ARG A 33 -7.90 13.67 -8.77
N GLU A 34 -6.80 14.28 -9.22
CA GLU A 34 -5.52 13.60 -9.42
C GLU A 34 -4.96 13.08 -8.08
N ASP A 35 -5.14 13.81 -6.99
CA ASP A 35 -4.69 13.34 -5.66
C ASP A 35 -5.49 12.13 -5.18
N LEU A 36 -6.79 12.10 -5.49
CA LEU A 36 -7.64 10.97 -5.15
C LEU A 36 -7.27 9.74 -5.97
N GLU A 37 -6.95 9.92 -7.26
CA GLU A 37 -6.46 8.86 -8.14
C GLU A 37 -5.11 8.31 -7.65
N GLU A 38 -4.19 9.18 -7.22
CA GLU A 38 -2.90 8.75 -6.67
C GLU A 38 -3.06 8.07 -5.30
N LEU A 39 -3.91 8.59 -4.41
CA LEU A 39 -4.24 7.92 -3.15
C LEU A 39 -4.84 6.53 -3.39
N ASP A 40 -5.73 6.38 -4.38
CA ASP A 40 -6.31 5.08 -4.73
C ASP A 40 -5.24 4.10 -5.21
N ARG A 41 -4.28 4.54 -6.05
CA ARG A 41 -3.14 3.72 -6.46
C ARG A 41 -2.31 3.25 -5.26
N LEU A 42 -1.92 4.16 -4.37
CA LEU A 42 -1.14 3.82 -3.17
C LEU A 42 -1.90 2.84 -2.26
N ARG A 43 -3.21 3.03 -2.10
CA ARG A 43 -4.05 2.10 -1.31
C ARG A 43 -4.18 0.72 -1.97
N ARG A 44 -4.23 0.63 -3.29
CA ARG A 44 -4.22 -0.65 -4.01
C ARG A 44 -2.89 -1.38 -3.79
N THR A 45 -1.76 -0.68 -3.89
CA THR A 45 -0.43 -1.24 -3.62
C THR A 45 -0.34 -1.77 -2.19
N TYR A 46 -0.78 -0.99 -1.20
CA TYR A 46 -0.84 -1.46 0.19
C TYR A 46 -1.73 -2.70 0.36
N THR A 47 -2.91 -2.70 -0.25
CA THR A 47 -3.84 -3.84 -0.19
C THR A 47 -3.24 -5.10 -0.80
N GLN A 48 -2.52 -4.97 -1.93
CA GLN A 48 -1.83 -6.09 -2.56
C GLN A 48 -0.69 -6.62 -1.68
N ALA A 49 0.12 -5.72 -1.09
CA ALA A 49 1.18 -6.11 -0.16
C ALA A 49 0.62 -6.84 1.06
N VAL A 50 -0.50 -6.37 1.62
CA VAL A 50 -1.18 -7.02 2.75
C VAL A 50 -1.68 -8.41 2.38
N ARG A 51 -2.30 -8.57 1.20
CA ARG A 51 -2.77 -9.89 0.73
C ARG A 51 -1.63 -10.87 0.54
N ALA A 52 -0.52 -10.42 -0.08
CA ALA A 52 0.68 -11.21 -0.23
C ALA A 52 1.27 -11.63 1.12
N ALA A 53 1.32 -10.71 2.09
CA ALA A 53 1.83 -10.99 3.44
C ALA A 53 0.92 -11.92 4.27
N GLN A 54 -0.39 -11.93 3.99
CA GLN A 54 -1.35 -12.83 4.65
C GLN A 54 -1.36 -14.25 4.05
N GLY A 55 -0.55 -14.52 3.02
CA GLY A 55 -0.57 -15.81 2.32
C GLY A 55 -1.87 -16.07 1.57
N MET A 56 -2.66 -15.01 1.29
CA MET A 56 -3.85 -15.12 0.48
C MET A 56 -3.40 -15.16 -0.98
N GLU A 57 -3.07 -16.37 -1.46
CA GLU A 57 -2.82 -16.61 -2.88
C GLU A 57 -3.98 -16.01 -3.69
N PRO A 58 -3.70 -15.30 -4.80
CA PRO A 58 -4.75 -14.77 -5.64
C PRO A 58 -5.57 -15.95 -6.17
N GLN A 59 -6.80 -16.12 -5.67
CA GLN A 59 -7.70 -17.11 -6.22
C GLN A 59 -7.90 -16.81 -7.71
N PRO A 60 -7.59 -17.75 -8.61
CA PRO A 60 -7.89 -17.57 -10.02
C PRO A 60 -9.42 -17.50 -10.17
N VAL A 61 -9.88 -16.43 -10.82
CA VAL A 61 -11.27 -16.30 -11.28
C VAL A 61 -11.51 -17.18 -12.49
#